data_AF-A0AA40I652-F1
#
_entry.id   AF-A0AA40I652-F1
#
_cell.length_a   1.000
_cell.length_b   1.000
_cell.length_c   1.000
_cell.angle_alpha   90.00
_cell.angle_beta   90.00
_cell.angle_gamma   90.00
#
_symmetry.space_group_name_H-M   'P 1'
#
loop_
_entity.id
_entity.type
_entity.pdbx_description
1 polymer ?
#
loop_
_entity_poly.entity_id
_entity_poly.type
_entity_poly.pdbx_seq_one_letter_code
_entity_poly.pdbx_strand_id
1 'polypeptide(L)'
;MGMDIIEIPHEMIFNGSMIKATFVNSISIDNIKNISKRAILCPKNEHVQKLNEEIFDILDGDFHTYLSDDSIDSTDDAEKENFPIEFLNSITPSGMLCHKLKLKS
;
A
#
# COMPACT_ATOMS: atom_id res chain seq x y z
N MET A 1 -2.01 42.87 13.77
CA MET A 1 -2.55 41.58 13.29
C MET A 1 -1.95 41.35 11.90
N GLY A 2 -0.72 40.85 11.86
CA GLY A 2 -0.05 40.50 10.60
C GLY A 2 -0.16 38.99 10.45
N MET A 3 -0.55 38.53 9.27
CA MET A 3 -0.79 37.11 9.00
C MET A 3 0.55 36.37 8.98
N ASP A 4 0.74 35.37 9.86
CA ASP A 4 1.82 34.38 9.78
C ASP A 4 1.52 33.40 8.62
N ILE A 5 1.53 33.91 7.39
CA ILE A 5 1.41 33.09 6.19
C ILE A 5 2.83 32.91 5.63
N ILE A 6 3.30 31.66 5.67
CA ILE A 6 4.54 31.26 5.01
C ILE A 6 4.15 30.69 3.65
N GLU A 7 4.61 31.34 2.58
CA GLU A 7 4.49 30.79 1.23
C GLU A 7 5.51 29.67 1.04
N ILE A 8 5.08 28.57 0.43
CA ILE A 8 5.97 27.44 0.12
C ILE A 8 6.90 27.88 -1.04
N PRO A 9 8.23 27.80 -0.86
CA PRO A 9 9.16 28.13 -1.93
C PRO A 9 8.88 27.31 -3.19
N HIS A 10 8.89 27.96 -4.36
CA HIS A 10 8.59 27.29 -5.63
C HIS A 10 9.51 26.10 -5.94
N GLU A 11 10.75 26.12 -5.44
CA GLU A 11 11.72 25.02 -5.54
C GLU A 11 11.32 23.77 -4.75
N MET A 12 10.47 23.91 -3.74
CA MET A 12 9.90 22.79 -2.98
C MET A 12 8.64 22.22 -3.64
N ILE A 13 8.12 22.89 -4.67
CA ILE A 13 6.92 22.45 -5.39
C ILE A 13 7.35 21.59 -6.58
N PHE A 14 6.96 20.33 -6.57
CA PHE A 14 7.16 19.42 -7.68
C PHE A 14 5.82 19.06 -8.34
N ASN A 15 5.68 19.38 -9.63
CA ASN A 15 4.45 19.16 -10.39
C ASN A 15 4.44 17.84 -11.20
N GLY A 16 5.48 17.01 -11.06
CA GLY A 16 5.58 15.73 -11.75
C GLY A 16 5.13 14.54 -10.89
N SER A 17 5.22 13.34 -11.46
CA SER A 17 5.02 12.10 -10.68
C SER A 17 6.21 11.86 -9.76
N MET A 18 5.98 11.94 -8.44
CA MET A 18 7.00 11.62 -7.43
C MET A 18 7.53 10.20 -7.58
N ILE A 19 6.67 9.26 -8.02
CA ILE A 19 7.05 7.87 -8.24
C ILE A 19 8.08 7.78 -9.36
N LYS A 20 7.84 8.44 -10.50
CA LYS A 20 8.80 8.46 -11.62
C LYS A 20 10.11 9.16 -11.27
N ALA A 21 10.03 10.26 -10.52
CA ALA A 21 11.21 10.98 -10.04
C ALA A 21 12.06 10.13 -9.09
N THR A 22 11.42 9.28 -8.28
CA THR A 22 12.10 8.48 -7.24
C THR A 22 12.57 7.14 -7.78
N PHE A 23 11.73 6.42 -8.52
CA PHE A 23 11.90 5.00 -8.86
C PHE A 23 12.16 4.73 -10.36
N VAL A 24 12.41 5.76 -11.17
CA VAL A 24 12.92 5.66 -12.56
C VAL A 24 12.12 4.68 -13.43
N ASN A 25 10.84 4.96 -13.73
CA ASN A 25 9.94 4.26 -14.68
C ASN A 25 9.82 2.71 -14.67
N SER A 26 10.73 1.96 -14.07
CA SER A 26 10.65 0.53 -13.80
C SER A 26 11.46 0.22 -12.55
N ILE A 27 10.88 -0.61 -11.69
CA ILE A 27 11.59 -1.16 -10.54
C ILE A 27 11.95 -2.60 -10.90
N SER A 28 13.21 -2.80 -11.29
CA SER A 28 13.77 -4.12 -11.60
C SER A 28 14.79 -4.55 -10.55
N ILE A 29 15.04 -5.86 -10.47
CA ILE A 29 16.00 -6.49 -9.55
C ILE A 29 17.40 -5.89 -9.69
N ASP A 30 17.79 -5.54 -10.92
CA ASP A 30 19.09 -4.96 -11.22
C ASP A 30 19.30 -3.59 -10.55
N ASN A 31 18.21 -2.84 -10.34
CA ASN A 31 18.21 -1.52 -9.75
C ASN A 31 17.78 -1.49 -8.27
N ILE A 32 17.45 -2.65 -7.66
CA ILE A 32 16.98 -2.75 -6.26
C ILE A 32 17.91 -2.04 -5.26
N LYS A 33 19.23 -2.18 -5.43
CA LYS A 33 20.21 -1.56 -4.52
C LYS A 33 20.20 -0.03 -4.55
N ASN A 34 19.75 0.58 -5.65
CA ASN A 34 19.68 2.02 -5.79
C ASN A 34 18.36 2.55 -5.22
N ILE A 35 17.24 1.87 -5.52
CA ILE A 35 15.91 2.24 -5.02
C ILE A 35 15.74 1.98 -3.52
N SER A 36 16.45 1.00 -2.94
CA SER A 36 16.35 0.68 -1.51
C SER A 36 16.80 1.82 -0.59
N LYS A 37 17.49 2.83 -1.15
CA LYS A 37 17.94 4.04 -0.46
C LYS A 37 16.97 5.20 -0.59
N ARG A 38 15.85 5.03 -1.29
CA ARG A 38 14.87 6.07 -1.59
C ARG A 38 13.52 5.72 -0.97
N ALA A 39 12.83 6.71 -0.44
CA ALA A 39 11.51 6.55 0.15
C ALA A 39 10.64 7.77 -0.15
N ILE A 40 9.34 7.53 -0.36
CA ILE A 40 8.33 8.60 -0.44
C ILE A 40 7.55 8.57 0.87
N LEU A 41 7.55 9.69 1.58
CA LEU A 41 6.82 9.85 2.84
C LEU A 41 5.61 10.75 2.60
N CYS A 42 4.45 10.33 3.08
CA CYS A 42 3.24 11.15 3.05
C CYS A 42 2.68 11.33 4.46
N PRO A 43 2.09 12.49 4.77
CA PRO A 43 1.52 12.75 6.09
C PRO A 43 0.25 11.95 6.39
N LYS A 44 -0.42 11.40 5.37
CA LYS A 44 -1.64 10.60 5.51
C LYS A 44 -1.46 9.24 4.83
N ASN A 45 -1.92 8.19 5.52
CA ASN A 45 -1.88 6.81 5.01
C ASN A 45 -2.67 6.63 3.71
N GLU A 46 -3.78 7.37 3.53
CA GLU A 46 -4.56 7.31 2.27
C GLU A 46 -3.72 7.67 1.04
N HIS A 47 -2.82 8.66 1.17
CA HIS A 47 -1.92 9.03 0.07
C HIS A 47 -0.84 7.97 -0.14
N VAL A 48 -0.30 7.39 0.94
CA VAL A 48 0.65 6.26 0.86
C VAL A 48 0.01 5.08 0.14
N GLN A 49 -1.25 4.77 0.45
CA GLN A 49 -1.95 3.66 -0.17
C GLN A 49 -2.11 3.85 -1.68
N LYS A 50 -2.54 5.05 -2.13
CA LYS A 50 -2.63 5.37 -3.57
C LYS A 50 -1.28 5.24 -4.26
N LEU A 51 -0.21 5.75 -3.65
CA LEU A 51 1.14 5.63 -4.20
C LEU A 51 1.62 4.17 -4.26
N ASN A 52 1.33 3.37 -3.23
CA ASN A 52 1.68 1.95 -3.23
C ASN A 52 0.95 1.19 -4.35
N GLU A 53 -0.31 1.51 -4.60
CA GLU A 53 -1.09 0.96 -5.71
C GLU A 53 -0.48 1.32 -7.08
N GLU A 54 -0.05 2.57 -7.28
CA GLU A 54 0.65 2.98 -8.51
C GLU A 54 2.03 2.32 -8.67
N ILE A 55 2.75 2.08 -7.57
CA ILE A 55 4.06 1.40 -7.59
C ILE A 55 3.92 -0.05 -8.07
N PHE A 56 2.81 -0.72 -7.75
CA PHE A 56 2.56 -2.08 -8.22
C PHE A 56 2.53 -2.19 -9.75
N ASP A 57 2.09 -1.15 -10.45
CA ASP A 57 2.06 -1.14 -11.92
C ASP A 57 3.45 -0.96 -12.55
N ILE A 58 4.40 -0.38 -11.80
CA ILE A 58 5.76 -0.03 -12.27
C ILE A 58 6.78 -1.11 -11.90
N LEU A 59 6.51 -1.89 -10.86
CA LEU A 59 7.40 -2.96 -10.43
C LEU A 59 7.39 -4.08 -11.46
N ASP A 60 8.55 -4.58 -11.90
CA ASP A 60 8.60 -5.73 -12.80
C ASP A 60 8.30 -7.01 -12.00
N GLY A 61 7.65 -8.00 -12.62
CA GLY A 61 7.35 -9.29 -11.98
C GLY A 61 5.89 -9.74 -12.08
N ASP A 62 5.63 -10.97 -11.67
CA ASP A 62 4.28 -11.53 -11.66
C ASP A 62 3.55 -11.19 -10.36
N PHE A 63 2.27 -10.82 -10.48
CA PHE A 63 1.42 -10.62 -9.30
C PHE A 63 1.06 -11.96 -8.69
N HIS A 64 1.27 -12.10 -7.38
CA HIS A 64 0.80 -13.22 -6.59
C HIS A 64 -0.15 -12.69 -5.52
N THR A 65 -1.38 -13.19 -5.56
CA THR A 65 -2.40 -12.85 -4.56
C THR A 65 -2.49 -14.02 -3.57
N TYR A 66 -2.25 -13.73 -2.31
CA TYR A 66 -2.49 -14.63 -1.20
C TYR A 66 -3.80 -14.22 -0.52
N LEU A 67 -4.65 -15.21 -0.24
CA LEU A 67 -5.89 -15.03 0.50
C LEU A 67 -5.66 -15.50 1.94
N SER A 68 -6.26 -14.82 2.91
CA SER A 68 -6.29 -15.33 4.28
C SER A 68 -7.16 -16.58 4.36
N ASP A 69 -7.06 -17.30 5.46
CA ASP A 69 -8.00 -18.39 5.73
C ASP A 69 -9.41 -17.82 5.90
N ASP A 70 -10.39 -18.48 5.26
CA ASP A 70 -11.82 -18.10 5.25
C ASP A 70 -12.61 -18.91 6.30
N SER A 71 -11.90 -19.67 7.14
CA SER A 71 -12.50 -20.56 8.12
C SER A 71 -12.09 -20.20 9.54
N ILE A 72 -13.04 -20.37 10.45
CA ILE A 72 -12.75 -20.38 11.89
C ILE A 72 -12.39 -21.80 12.31
N ASP A 73 -11.35 -21.94 13.12
CA ASP A 73 -11.04 -23.22 13.77
C ASP A 73 -11.98 -23.40 14.98
N SER A 74 -13.24 -23.70 14.70
CA SER A 74 -14.25 -24.02 15.71
C SER A 74 -14.95 -25.35 15.41
N THR A 75 -15.13 -26.15 16.45
CA THR A 75 -15.92 -27.39 16.42
C THR A 75 -17.40 -27.13 16.63
N ASP A 76 -17.81 -25.91 16.95
CA ASP A 76 -19.21 -25.54 17.17
C ASP A 76 -19.83 -25.00 15.87
N ASP A 77 -20.84 -25.70 15.36
CA ASP A 77 -21.52 -25.32 14.12
C ASP A 77 -22.34 -24.02 14.27
N ALA A 78 -22.75 -23.66 15.50
CA ALA A 78 -23.41 -22.38 15.76
C ALA A 78 -22.45 -21.19 15.63
N GLU A 79 -21.16 -21.37 15.96
CA GLU A 79 -20.16 -20.33 15.75
C GLU A 79 -19.86 -20.14 14.26
N LYS A 80 -19.84 -21.23 13.46
CA LYS A 80 -19.65 -21.14 12.00
C LYS A 80 -20.76 -20.36 11.31
N GLU A 81 -22.01 -20.49 11.76
CA GLU A 81 -23.13 -19.69 11.23
C GLU A 81 -23.04 -18.20 11.61
N ASN A 82 -22.41 -17.88 12.75
CA ASN A 82 -22.25 -16.49 13.21
C ASN A 82 -21.12 -15.73 12.50
N PHE A 83 -20.19 -16.43 11.84
CA PHE A 83 -19.05 -15.84 11.15
C PHE A 83 -19.00 -16.27 9.67
N PRO A 84 -19.91 -15.76 8.83
CA PRO A 84 -19.91 -16.10 7.41
C PRO A 84 -18.66 -15.57 6.71
N ILE A 85 -18.27 -16.21 5.60
CA ILE A 85 -17.04 -15.90 4.86
C ILE A 85 -17.02 -14.44 4.38
N GLU A 86 -18.17 -13.87 4.06
CA GLU A 86 -18.30 -12.47 3.64
C GLU A 86 -17.97 -11.51 4.79
N PHE A 87 -18.33 -11.89 6.02
CA PHE A 87 -17.96 -11.14 7.21
C PHE A 87 -16.45 -11.27 7.45
N LEU A 88 -15.89 -12.47 7.46
CA LEU A 88 -14.45 -12.72 7.64
C LEU A 88 -13.59 -11.96 6.61
N ASN A 89 -14.01 -11.99 5.35
CA ASN A 89 -13.31 -11.32 4.24
C ASN A 89 -13.42 -9.79 4.29
N SER A 90 -14.34 -9.25 5.10
CA SER A 90 -14.50 -7.80 5.33
C SER A 90 -13.67 -7.30 6.53
N ILE A 91 -13.19 -8.19 7.39
CA ILE A 91 -12.42 -7.80 8.57
C ILE A 91 -11.08 -7.24 8.11
N THR A 92 -10.82 -6.00 8.48
CA THR A 92 -9.51 -5.35 8.28
C THR A 92 -9.00 -4.90 9.64
N PRO A 93 -8.36 -5.80 10.42
CA PRO A 93 -7.86 -5.46 11.74
C PRO A 93 -6.82 -4.34 11.61
N SER A 94 -6.83 -3.38 12.53
CA SER A 94 -5.84 -2.31 12.49
C SER A 94 -4.42 -2.89 12.61
N GLY A 95 -3.59 -2.63 11.60
CA GLY A 95 -2.21 -3.14 11.54
C GLY A 95 -2.06 -4.53 10.91
N MET A 96 -3.12 -5.15 10.40
CA MET A 96 -3.04 -6.38 9.60
C MET A 96 -3.42 -6.11 8.14
N LEU A 97 -2.86 -6.93 7.25
CA LEU A 97 -3.20 -6.91 5.83
C LEU A 97 -4.66 -7.34 5.66
N CYS A 98 -5.36 -6.75 4.69
CA CYS A 98 -6.69 -7.23 4.29
C CYS A 98 -6.62 -8.72 3.94
N HIS A 99 -7.77 -9.41 3.99
CA HIS A 99 -7.94 -10.80 3.53
C HIS A 99 -7.19 -11.11 2.21
N LYS A 100 -7.03 -10.10 1.34
CA LYS A 100 -6.26 -10.19 0.10
C LYS A 100 -4.89 -9.50 0.22
N LEU A 101 -3.81 -10.27 0.29
CA LEU A 101 -2.43 -9.79 0.18
C LEU A 101 -1.94 -9.93 -1.26
N LYS A 102 -1.62 -8.80 -1.91
CA LYS A 102 -0.98 -8.78 -3.23
C LYS A 102 0.51 -8.54 -3.08
N LEU A 103 1.32 -9.47 -3.61
CA LEU A 103 2.77 -9.36 -3.70
C LEU A 103 3.19 -9.46 -5.17
N LYS A 104 4.39 -8.99 -5.47
CA LYS A 104 4.99 -9.08 -6.80
C LYS A 104 6.45 -9.52 -6.64
N SER A 105 6.85 -10.53 -7.40
CA SER A 105 8.13 -11.24 -7.26
C SER A 105 9.17 -10.81 -8.29
#